data_AF-A0A926SNH5-F1
#
_entry.id   AF-A0A926SNH5-F1
#
_cell.length_a   1.000
_cell.length_b   1.000
_cell.length_c   1.000
_cell.angle_alpha   90.00
_cell.angle_beta   90.00
_cell.angle_gamma   90.00
#
_symmetry.space_group_name_H-M   'P 1'
#
loop_
_entity.id
_entity.type
_entity.pdbx_description
1 polymer ?
#
loop_
_entity_poly.entity_id
_entity_poly.type
_entity_poly.pdbx_seq_one_letter_code
_entity_poly.pdbx_strand_id
1 'polypeptide(L)' 'MRHSPNLGVTIFLYIAGILLVMMAIVLMLQAFNVRVPEPAIWAVVLLSIGAGILAGIRNR' A
#
# COMPACT_ATOMS: atom_id res chain seq x y z
N MET A 1 -0.14 25.91 -17.31
CA MET A 1 -0.03 25.93 -15.84
C MET A 1 0.41 24.55 -15.38
N ARG A 2 1.72 24.31 -15.22
CA ARG A 2 2.23 23.03 -14.70
C ARG A 2 2.24 23.14 -13.18
N HIS A 3 1.14 22.73 -12.56
CA HIS A 3 1.05 22.63 -11.10
C HIS A 3 2.06 21.57 -10.68
N SER A 4 3.12 21.99 -9.98
CA SER A 4 4.07 21.05 -9.38
C SER A 4 3.27 20.11 -8.48
N PRO A 5 3.33 18.78 -8.68
CA PRO A 5 2.63 17.83 -7.83
C PRO A 5 3.07 18.07 -6.40
N ASN A 6 2.13 18.38 -5.51
CA ASN A 6 2.44 18.54 -4.11
C ASN A 6 2.95 17.18 -3.62
N LEU A 7 4.26 17.08 -3.34
CA LEU A 7 4.93 15.80 -3.06
C LEU A 7 4.23 15.02 -1.94
N GLY A 8 3.68 15.73 -0.95
CA GLY A 8 2.86 15.12 0.11
C GLY A 8 1.58 14.46 -0.41
N VAL A 9 0.92 15.04 -1.41
CA VAL A 9 -0.27 14.45 -2.05
C VAL A 9 0.14 13.23 -2.87
N THR A 10 1.27 13.27 -3.58
CA THR A 10 1.78 12.11 -4.34
C THR A 10 2.11 10.93 -3.42
N ILE A 11 2.81 11.18 -2.30
CA ILE A 11 3.12 10.16 -1.29
C ILE A 11 1.84 9.60 -0.67
N PHE A 12 0.90 10.47 -0.30
CA PHE A 12 -0.39 10.06 0.26
C PHE A 12 -1.18 9.19 -0.72
N LEU A 13 -1.26 9.57 -2.00
CA LEU A 13 -1.93 8.79 -3.03
C LEU A 13 -1.25 7.43 -3.24
N TYR A 14 0.08 7.36 -3.14
CA TYR A 14 0.82 6.12 -3.29
C TYR A 14 0.53 5.15 -2.13
N ILE A 15 0.56 5.65 -0.90
CA ILE A 15 0.25 4.85 0.31
C ILE A 15 -1.22 4.40 0.28
N ALA A 16 -2.14 5.33 0.01
CA ALA A 16 -3.57 5.03 -0.07
C ALA A 16 -3.88 4.01 -1.19
N GLY A 17 -3.21 4.15 -2.35
CA GLY A 17 -3.34 3.20 -3.47
C GLY A 17 -2.83 1.81 -3.10
N ILE A 18 -1.68 1.71 -2.44
CA ILE A 18 -1.13 0.41 -1.98
C ILE A 18 -2.09 -0.24 -0.98
N LEU A 19 -2.62 0.51 0.00
CA LEU A 19 -3.60 0.01 0.95
C LEU A 19 -4.89 -0.51 0.27
N LEU A 20 -5.40 0.23 -0.71
CA LEU A 20 -6.56 -0.16 -1.50
C LEU A 20 -6.33 -1.46 -2.26
N VAL A 21 -5.18 -1.60 -2.92
CA VAL A 21 -4.80 -2.83 -3.64
C VAL A 21 -4.68 -4.00 -2.68
N MET A 22 -4.06 -3.79 -1.51
CA MET A 22 -3.88 -4.85 -0.51
C MET A 22 -5.22 -5.30 0.07
N MET A 23 -6.13 -4.37 0.34
CA MET A 23 -7.50 -4.68 0.80
C MET A 23 -8.28 -5.45 -0.25
N ALA A 24 -8.16 -5.07 -1.53
CA ALA A 24 -8.79 -5.79 -2.64
C ALA A 24 -8.28 -7.25 -2.74
N ILE A 25 -6.98 -7.48 -2.55
CA ILE A 25 -6.39 -8.83 -2.55
C ILE A 25 -6.93 -9.67 -1.38
N VAL A 26 -7.04 -9.09 -0.18
CA VAL A 26 -7.58 -9.79 1.00
C VAL A 26 -9.05 -10.16 0.81
N LEU A 27 -9.86 -9.22 0.31
CA LEU A 27 -11.28 -9.46 0.03
C LEU A 27 -11.46 -10.53 -1.06
N MET A 28 -10.63 -10.50 -2.09
CA MET A 28 -10.62 -11.52 -3.14
C MET A 28 -10.26 -12.90 -2.57
N LEU A 29 -9.23 -13.01 -1.74
CA LEU A 29 -8.85 -14.28 -1.09
C LEU A 29 -9.94 -14.83 -0.17
N GLN A 30 -10.62 -13.95 0.59
CA GLN A 30 -11.78 -14.35 1.40
C GLN A 30 -12.94 -14.86 0.53
N ALA A 31 -13.19 -14.24 -0.62
CA ALA A 31 -14.23 -14.68 -1.56
C ALA A 31 -13.97 -16.09 -2.13
N PHE A 32 -12.70 -16.50 -2.24
CA PHE A 32 -12.32 -17.87 -2.65
C PHE A 32 -12.25 -18.87 -1.48
N ASN A 33 -12.68 -18.47 -0.26
CA ASN A 33 -12.61 -19.30 0.96
C ASN A 33 -11.18 -19.76 1.31
N VAL A 34 -10.18 -19.04 0.81
CA VAL A 34 -8.78 -19.29 1.13
C VAL A 34 -8.50 -18.65 2.49
N ARG A 35 -8.29 -19.48 3.52
CA ARG A 35 -7.84 -19.01 4.84
C ARG A 35 -6.45 -18.41 4.69
N VAL A 36 -6.39 -17.09 4.67
CA VAL A 36 -5.12 -16.35 4.62
C VAL A 36 -4.40 -16.58 5.95
N PRO A 37 -3.22 -17.21 5.97
CA PRO A 37 -2.48 -17.42 7.20
C PRO A 37 -2.05 -16.05 7.78
N GLU A 38 -2.16 -15.86 9.10
CA GLU A 38 -1.76 -14.62 9.78
C GLU A 38 -0.38 -14.07 9.34
N PRO A 39 0.65 -14.91 9.11
CA PRO A 39 1.93 -14.45 8.57
C PRO A 39 1.81 -13.66 7.26
N ALA A 40 0.89 -14.02 6.37
CA ALA A 40 0.70 -13.33 5.10
C ALA A 40 0.08 -11.94 5.30
N ILE A 41 -0.81 -11.78 6.29
CA ILE A 41 -1.38 -10.49 6.67
C ILE A 41 -0.27 -9.57 7.20
N TRP A 42 0.57 -10.09 8.10
CA TRP A 42 1.70 -9.32 8.64
C TRP A 42 2.76 -8.98 7.60
N ALA A 43 3.05 -9.89 6.67
CA ALA A 43 3.96 -9.63 5.56
C ALA A 43 3.46 -8.46 4.70
N VAL A 44 2.15 -8.43 4.41
CA VAL A 44 1.50 -7.34 3.67
C VAL A 44 1.57 -6.00 4.40
N VAL A 45 1.34 -6.01 5.71
CA VAL A 45 1.43 -4.81 6.56
C VAL A 45 2.87 -4.28 6.57
N LEU A 46 3.86 -5.15 6.79
CA LEU A 46 5.29 -4.80 6.78
C LEU A 46 5.74 -4.28 5.41
N LEU A 47 5.26 -4.89 4.31
CA LEU A 47 5.55 -4.44 2.95
C LEU A 47 4.96 -3.04 2.69
N SER A 48 3.73 -2.79 3.15
CA SER A 48 3.10 -1.47 3.03
C SER A 48 3.87 -0.39 3.81
N ILE A 49 4.32 -0.70 5.03
CA ILE A 49 5.16 0.20 5.83
C ILE A 49 6.50 0.46 5.13
N GLY A 50 7.18 -0.61 4.68
CA GLY A 50 8.45 -0.51 3.99
C GLY A 50 8.37 0.28 2.68
N ALA A 51 7.29 0.09 1.90
CA ALA A 51 7.03 0.85 0.69
C ALA A 51 6.76 2.34 0.99
N GLY A 52 6.03 2.65 2.06
CA GLY A 52 5.80 4.02 2.51
C GLY A 52 7.10 4.72 2.93
N ILE A 53 7.97 4.04 3.67
CA ILE A 53 9.28 4.55 4.07
C ILE A 53 10.18 4.74 2.85
N LEU A 54 10.27 3.75 1.95
CA LEU A 54 11.10 3.81 0.75
C LEU A 54 10.65 4.93 -0.21
N ALA A 55 9.34 5.12 -0.37
CA ALA A 55 8.79 6.24 -1.13
C ALA A 55 9.11 7.59 -0.49
N GLY A 56 9.05 7.69 0.84
CA GLY A 56 9.44 8.88 1.58
C GLY A 56 10.94 9.21 1.49
N ILE A 57 11.81 8.20 1.46
CA ILE A 57 13.27 8.37 1.32
C ILE A 57 13.65 8.75 -0.12
N ARG A 58 13.10 8.07 -1.14
CA ARG A 58 13.39 8.35 -2.56
C ARG A 58 12.95 9.75 -3.01
N ASN A 59 12.05 10.37 -2.27
CA ASN A 59 11.50 11.69 -2.56
C ASN A 59 12.22 12.84 -1.81
N ARG A 60 13.28 12.54 -1.04
CA ARG A 60 14.25 13.56 -0.58
C ARG A 60 15.41 13.66 -1.55
#